data_AF-A0A1I3JQ01-F1
#
_entry.id   AF-A0A1I3JQ01-F1
#
_cell.length_a   1.000
_cell.length_b   1.000
_cell.length_c   1.000
_cell.angle_alpha   90.00
_cell.angle_beta   90.00
_cell.angle_gamma   90.00
#
_symmetry.space_group_name_H-M   'P 1'
#
loop_
_entity.id
_entity.type
_entity.pdbx_description
1 polymer ?
#
loop_
_entity_poly.entity_id
_entity_poly.type
_entity_poly.pdbx_seq_one_letter_code
_entity_poly.pdbx_strand_id
1 'polypeptide(L)'
;MTDATSGWLKVRRIDPEGGDEWIVRQGERELMRLAPGQAALAIMDVGPVANLVIEVAGHRIPMPGLTVAEGATAVLEVRPLPQSVVQRMLGRPPPLRAEVSEEKARPGRTVTSQFWAGTADSRTVFWDVFAERQFPEPRTDEEQWEQDEIPISLFAELQGEHFIDHDFTEGDFVGNDGPWEARVKPYSWSGHWAETVRARAAAAGHPAPNAFWMVGLDQQPNRKPEAQVRAPRDIEVPGLRMSYLGEITHPA
;
A
#
# COMPACT_ATOMS: atom_id res chain seq x y z
N MET A 1 7.04 14.45 -13.23
CA MET A 1 7.42 13.25 -14.00
C MET A 1 8.01 12.20 -13.06
N THR A 2 7.16 11.34 -12.50
CA THR A 2 7.47 9.94 -12.19
C THR A 2 6.14 9.19 -12.27
N ASP A 3 5.51 9.21 -13.46
CA ASP A 3 4.49 8.22 -13.86
C ASP A 3 5.23 6.93 -14.24
N ALA A 4 6.01 6.37 -13.31
CA ALA A 4 6.65 5.10 -13.56
C ALA A 4 5.56 4.03 -13.41
N THR A 5 4.85 3.79 -14.52
CA THR A 5 4.08 2.59 -14.79
C THR A 5 5.00 1.41 -14.49
N SER A 6 4.90 0.86 -13.28
CA SER A 6 5.78 -0.19 -12.79
C SER A 6 5.03 -1.51 -12.86
N GLY A 7 5.76 -2.60 -13.02
CA GLY A 7 5.22 -3.94 -12.78
C GLY A 7 6.17 -4.73 -11.90
N TRP A 8 5.83 -6.00 -11.65
CA TRP A 8 6.58 -6.83 -10.73
C TRP A 8 7.10 -8.11 -11.40
N LEU A 9 8.29 -8.53 -11.00
CA LEU A 9 8.83 -9.86 -11.27
C LEU A 9 8.81 -10.67 -9.96
N LYS A 10 8.07 -11.76 -9.95
CA LYS A 10 8.10 -12.77 -8.88
C LYS A 10 8.90 -13.97 -9.35
N VAL A 11 9.92 -14.35 -8.61
CA VAL A 11 10.66 -15.60 -8.89
C VAL A 11 10.39 -16.59 -7.77
N ARG A 12 9.99 -17.82 -8.13
CA ARG A 12 9.71 -18.91 -7.19
C ARG A 12 10.69 -20.04 -7.42
N ARG A 13 11.46 -20.40 -6.39
CA ARG A 13 12.34 -21.57 -6.41
C ARG A 13 11.55 -22.80 -5.96
N ILE A 14 11.24 -23.68 -6.91
CA ILE A 14 10.51 -24.92 -6.69
C ILE A 14 11.51 -26.05 -6.38
N ASP A 15 12.17 -25.89 -5.23
CA ASP A 15 13.20 -26.80 -4.71
C ASP A 15 13.38 -26.57 -3.20
N PRO A 16 12.52 -27.17 -2.36
CA PRO A 16 12.52 -26.91 -0.91
C PRO A 16 13.69 -27.55 -0.16
N GLU A 17 14.27 -28.62 -0.71
CA GLU A 17 15.42 -29.35 -0.12
C GLU A 17 16.75 -28.98 -0.79
N GLY A 18 16.73 -27.95 -1.63
CA GLY A 18 17.86 -27.52 -2.44
C GLY A 18 19.07 -27.09 -1.63
N GLY A 19 20.23 -27.12 -2.28
CA GLY A 19 21.48 -26.58 -1.73
C GLY A 19 21.55 -25.06 -1.83
N ASP A 20 22.66 -24.56 -2.35
CA ASP A 20 23.06 -23.15 -2.40
C ASP A 20 21.96 -22.13 -2.71
N GLU A 21 22.11 -20.93 -2.16
CA GLU A 21 21.32 -19.75 -2.50
C GLU A 21 21.40 -19.43 -4.00
N TRP A 22 20.28 -19.00 -4.58
CA TRP A 22 20.23 -18.52 -5.96
C TRP A 22 20.21 -16.99 -5.97
N ILE A 23 21.00 -16.39 -6.85
CA ILE A 23 20.98 -14.94 -7.07
C ILE A 23 20.34 -14.66 -8.44
N VAL A 24 19.25 -13.90 -8.46
CA VAL A 24 18.60 -13.48 -9.70
C VAL A 24 19.19 -12.15 -10.14
N ARG A 25 19.67 -12.06 -11.38
CA ARG A 25 20.26 -10.84 -11.95
C ARG A 25 19.62 -10.46 -13.28
N GLN A 26 19.58 -9.15 -13.56
CA GLN A 26 19.31 -8.60 -14.88
C GLN A 26 20.56 -7.88 -15.38
N GLY A 27 21.28 -8.49 -16.33
CA GLY A 27 22.65 -8.08 -16.63
C GLY A 27 23.54 -8.20 -15.38
N GLU A 28 24.19 -7.12 -14.97
CA GLU A 28 25.01 -7.09 -13.75
C GLU A 28 24.24 -6.70 -12.49
N ARG A 29 23.02 -6.18 -12.62
CA ARG A 29 22.19 -5.76 -11.48
C ARG A 29 21.64 -6.98 -10.74
N GLU A 30 21.93 -7.08 -9.45
CA GLU A 30 21.27 -8.03 -8.56
C GLU A 30 19.83 -7.57 -8.29
N LEU A 31 18.87 -8.47 -8.50
CA LEU A 31 17.45 -8.20 -8.25
C LEU A 31 17.01 -8.77 -6.90
N MET A 32 17.38 -10.03 -6.62
CA MET A 32 16.95 -10.75 -5.41
C MET A 32 17.82 -11.99 -5.16
N ARG A 33 17.72 -12.50 -3.92
CA ARG A 33 18.31 -13.77 -3.47
C ARG A 33 17.20 -14.73 -3.05
N LEU A 34 17.37 -16.02 -3.35
CA LEU A 34 16.37 -17.07 -3.09
C LEU A 34 17.01 -18.26 -2.38
N ALA A 35 16.64 -18.46 -1.11
CA ALA A 35 16.91 -19.70 -0.41
C ALA A 35 16.02 -20.84 -0.95
N PRO A 36 16.32 -22.11 -0.63
CA PRO A 36 15.48 -23.25 -0.99
C PRO A 36 14.00 -23.03 -0.65
N GLY A 37 13.12 -23.34 -1.59
CA GLY A 37 11.66 -23.20 -1.45
C GLY A 37 11.12 -21.76 -1.37
N GLN A 38 11.96 -20.73 -1.46
CA GLN A 38 11.51 -19.34 -1.34
C GLN A 38 10.94 -18.75 -2.63
N ALA A 39 10.17 -17.68 -2.44
CA ALA A 39 9.76 -16.76 -3.49
C ALA A 39 10.14 -15.34 -3.09
N ALA A 40 10.56 -14.54 -4.06
CA ALA A 40 10.84 -13.11 -3.86
C ALA A 40 10.25 -12.28 -5.01
N LEU A 41 10.11 -10.98 -4.76
CA LEU A 41 9.52 -10.01 -5.67
C LEU A 41 10.50 -8.86 -5.91
N ALA A 42 10.61 -8.39 -7.15
CA ALA A 42 11.32 -7.17 -7.50
C ALA A 42 10.42 -6.26 -8.34
N ILE A 43 10.57 -4.95 -8.14
CA ILE A 43 9.96 -3.92 -9.00
C ILE A 43 10.76 -3.85 -10.30
N MET A 44 10.06 -3.86 -11.42
CA MET A 44 10.62 -3.84 -12.76
C MET A 44 9.99 -2.71 -13.59
N ASP A 45 10.77 -2.20 -14.54
CA ASP A 45 10.23 -1.38 -15.61
C ASP A 45 9.28 -2.20 -16.48
N VAL A 46 8.19 -1.58 -16.95
CA VAL A 46 7.22 -2.22 -17.84
C VAL A 46 7.85 -2.46 -19.21
N GLY A 47 7.64 -3.66 -19.74
CA GLY A 47 8.11 -4.11 -21.05
C GLY A 47 8.93 -5.40 -21.00
N PRO A 48 9.66 -5.71 -22.09
CA PRO A 48 10.47 -6.92 -22.18
C PRO A 48 11.65 -6.90 -21.20
N VAL A 49 11.83 -7.99 -20.45
CA VAL A 49 12.98 -8.20 -19.57
C VAL A 49 14.02 -9.05 -20.29
N ALA A 50 15.10 -8.40 -20.72
CA ALA A 50 16.25 -9.05 -21.33
C ALA A 50 17.35 -9.39 -20.30
N ASN A 51 18.22 -10.34 -20.64
CA ASN A 51 19.42 -10.70 -19.87
C ASN A 51 19.16 -11.14 -18.43
N LEU A 52 18.01 -11.79 -18.19
CA LEU A 52 17.70 -12.38 -16.89
C LEU A 52 18.52 -13.66 -16.72
N VAL A 53 19.26 -13.76 -15.62
CA VAL A 53 20.07 -14.94 -15.28
C VAL A 53 19.84 -15.34 -13.83
N ILE A 54 19.95 -16.64 -13.56
CA ILE A 54 20.05 -17.16 -12.20
C ILE A 54 21.47 -17.65 -11.99
N GLU A 55 22.13 -17.10 -10.99
CA GLU A 55 23.46 -17.49 -10.57
C GLU A 55 23.37 -18.51 -9.42
N VAL A 56 23.97 -19.68 -9.63
CA VAL A 56 24.05 -20.78 -8.65
C VAL A 56 25.48 -21.27 -8.59
N ALA A 57 26.09 -21.26 -7.40
CA ALA A 57 27.48 -21.68 -7.19
C ALA A 57 28.47 -21.03 -8.19
N GLY A 58 28.30 -19.74 -8.49
CA GLY A 58 29.13 -18.99 -9.43
C GLY A 58 28.87 -19.25 -10.92
N HIS A 59 27.88 -20.09 -11.26
CA HIS A 59 27.48 -20.32 -12.64
C HIS A 59 26.24 -19.51 -12.99
N ARG A 60 26.30 -18.76 -14.11
CA ARG A 60 25.17 -18.00 -14.64
C ARG A 60 24.35 -18.84 -15.62
N ILE A 61 23.06 -19.02 -15.32
CA ILE A 61 22.12 -19.81 -16.12
C ILE A 61 21.11 -18.84 -16.75
N PRO A 62 21.07 -18.68 -18.08
CA PRO A 62 20.11 -17.81 -18.76
C PRO A 62 18.67 -18.26 -18.55
N MET A 63 17.81 -17.31 -18.21
CA MET A 63 16.37 -17.53 -18.08
C MET A 63 15.63 -17.17 -19.39
N PRO A 64 14.44 -17.74 -19.63
CA PRO A 64 13.61 -17.34 -20.77
C PRO A 64 13.27 -15.86 -20.68
N GLY A 65 13.14 -15.22 -21.85
CA GLY A 65 12.62 -13.85 -21.91
C GLY A 65 11.18 -13.80 -21.39
N LEU A 66 10.85 -12.72 -20.68
CA LEU A 66 9.50 -12.45 -20.18
C LEU A 66 9.17 -10.97 -20.39
N THR A 67 7.88 -10.63 -20.36
CA THR A 67 7.40 -9.24 -20.43
C THR A 67 6.70 -8.92 -19.11
N VAL A 68 7.01 -7.76 -18.54
CA VAL A 68 6.31 -7.22 -17.37
C VAL A 68 5.29 -6.21 -17.87
N ALA A 69 4.00 -6.47 -17.64
CA ALA A 69 2.94 -5.51 -17.92
C ALA A 69 2.74 -4.56 -16.74
N GLU A 70 2.18 -3.38 -17.02
CA GLU A 70 1.85 -2.38 -16.00
C GLU A 70 0.87 -2.95 -14.97
N GLY A 71 1.20 -2.81 -13.69
CA GLY A 71 0.39 -3.32 -12.57
C GLY A 71 0.26 -4.85 -12.54
N ALA A 72 0.98 -5.59 -13.36
CA ALA A 72 0.95 -7.05 -13.39
C ALA A 72 2.19 -7.66 -12.71
N THR A 73 2.07 -8.91 -12.27
CA THR A 73 3.21 -9.69 -11.79
C THR A 73 3.56 -10.77 -12.80
N ALA A 74 4.70 -10.62 -13.47
CA ALA A 74 5.30 -11.71 -14.21
C ALA A 74 5.88 -12.72 -13.21
N VAL A 75 5.53 -14.00 -13.33
CA VAL A 75 5.98 -15.07 -12.44
C VAL A 75 6.92 -15.99 -13.19
N LEU A 76 8.12 -16.17 -12.65
CA LEU A 76 9.11 -17.14 -13.11
C LEU A 76 9.22 -18.27 -12.08
N GLU A 77 8.63 -19.42 -12.39
CA GLU A 77 8.74 -20.62 -11.56
C GLU A 77 9.92 -21.47 -12.04
N VAL A 78 10.92 -21.64 -11.19
CA VAL A 78 12.18 -22.26 -11.56
C VAL A 78 12.43 -23.49 -10.72
N ARG A 79 12.67 -24.61 -11.40
CA ARG A 79 12.94 -25.91 -10.78
C ARG A 79 14.25 -26.51 -11.32
N PRO A 80 15.10 -27.11 -10.46
CA PRO A 80 16.24 -27.87 -10.93
C PRO A 80 15.76 -29.15 -11.64
N LEU A 81 16.46 -29.53 -12.70
CA LEU A 81 16.28 -30.80 -13.37
C LEU A 81 17.25 -31.85 -12.81
N PRO A 82 16.92 -33.15 -12.91
CA PRO A 82 17.82 -34.21 -12.49
C PRO A 82 19.20 -34.10 -13.13
N GLN A 83 20.25 -34.21 -12.31
CA GLN A 83 21.63 -34.18 -12.78
C GLN A 83 22.13 -35.56 -13.20
N SER A 84 22.83 -35.61 -14.33
CA SER A 84 23.62 -36.79 -14.68
C SER A 84 24.78 -36.98 -13.69
N VAL A 85 25.26 -38.23 -13.57
CA VAL A 85 26.45 -38.56 -12.76
C VAL A 85 27.67 -37.74 -13.21
N VAL A 86 27.88 -37.60 -14.52
CA VAL A 86 28.99 -36.83 -15.08
C VAL A 86 28.93 -35.36 -14.66
N GLN A 87 27.75 -34.73 -14.69
CA GLN A 87 27.59 -33.34 -14.25
C GLN A 87 27.93 -33.16 -12.78
N ARG A 88 27.51 -34.10 -11.92
CA ARG A 88 27.86 -34.10 -10.49
C ARG A 88 29.36 -34.23 -10.27
N MET A 89 30.01 -35.15 -10.99
CA MET A 89 31.47 -35.33 -10.91
C MET A 89 32.25 -34.08 -11.34
N LEU A 90 31.71 -33.30 -12.28
CA LEU A 90 32.31 -32.05 -12.76
C LEU A 90 31.96 -30.84 -11.88
N GLY A 91 31.24 -31.01 -10.77
CA GLY A 91 30.82 -29.91 -9.90
C GLY A 91 29.89 -28.90 -10.58
N ARG A 92 29.21 -29.29 -11.68
CA ARG A 92 28.30 -28.38 -12.39
C ARG A 92 26.96 -28.32 -11.64
N PRO A 93 26.28 -27.16 -11.59
CA PRO A 93 24.95 -27.05 -11.01
C PRO A 93 23.91 -27.76 -11.88
N PRO A 94 22.72 -28.07 -11.33
CA PRO A 94 21.66 -28.69 -12.10
C PRO A 94 21.21 -27.75 -13.23
N PRO A 95 20.87 -28.28 -14.41
CA PRO A 95 20.15 -27.47 -15.38
C PRO A 95 18.84 -27.02 -14.76
N LEU A 96 18.42 -25.79 -15.05
CA LEU A 96 17.17 -25.23 -14.54
C LEU A 96 16.11 -25.27 -15.63
N ARG A 97 14.88 -25.63 -15.26
CA ARG A 97 13.69 -25.42 -16.07
C ARG A 97 12.91 -24.27 -15.47
N ALA A 98 12.62 -23.27 -16.30
CA ALA A 98 11.83 -22.11 -15.93
C ALA A 98 10.51 -22.11 -16.70
N GLU A 99 9.42 -21.85 -15.99
CA GLU A 99 8.09 -21.66 -16.57
C GLU A 99 7.67 -20.21 -16.30
N VAL A 100 7.33 -19.51 -17.37
CA VAL A 100 6.85 -18.13 -17.31
C VAL A 100 5.34 -18.17 -17.29
N SER A 101 4.76 -17.48 -16.32
CA SER A 101 3.33 -17.22 -16.27
C SER A 101 3.10 -15.76 -15.89
N GLU A 102 1.89 -15.29 -16.14
CA GLU A 102 1.44 -14.00 -15.63
C GLU A 102 0.49 -14.28 -14.48
N GLU A 103 0.86 -13.85 -13.28
CA GLU A 103 -0.12 -13.66 -12.23
C GLU A 103 -0.73 -12.30 -12.53
N LYS A 104 -1.87 -12.32 -13.26
CA LYS A 104 -2.76 -11.16 -13.30
C LYS A 104 -2.86 -10.69 -11.86
N ALA A 105 -2.72 -9.38 -11.64
CA ALA A 105 -3.02 -8.83 -10.34
C ALA A 105 -4.33 -9.48 -9.89
N ARG A 106 -4.26 -10.35 -8.88
CA ARG A 106 -5.44 -10.58 -8.06
C ARG A 106 -5.89 -9.17 -7.76
N PRO A 107 -7.16 -8.79 -8.01
CA PRO A 107 -7.60 -7.44 -7.66
C PRO A 107 -7.03 -7.20 -6.28
N GLY A 108 -6.07 -6.27 -6.19
CA GLY A 108 -5.27 -6.10 -4.98
C GLY A 108 -6.26 -6.00 -3.84
N ARG A 109 -5.93 -6.46 -2.64
CA ARG A 109 -6.83 -6.22 -1.50
C ARG A 109 -7.19 -4.74 -1.59
N THR A 110 -8.46 -4.41 -1.78
CA THR A 110 -8.85 -3.01 -1.93
C THR A 110 -9.22 -2.52 -0.56
N VAL A 111 -8.69 -1.37 -0.15
CA VAL A 111 -9.21 -0.65 1.01
C VAL A 111 -10.28 0.31 0.51
N THR A 112 -11.35 0.44 1.28
CA THR A 112 -12.27 1.56 1.11
C THR A 112 -12.10 2.44 2.32
N SER A 113 -12.11 3.75 2.08
CA SER A 113 -12.01 4.76 3.13
C SER A 113 -13.03 5.86 2.89
N GLN A 114 -13.52 6.45 3.97
CA GLN A 114 -14.36 7.64 3.99
C GLN A 114 -13.46 8.89 3.94
N PHE A 115 -13.80 9.87 3.10
CA PHE A 115 -12.96 11.05 2.89
C PHE A 115 -13.68 12.36 3.23
N TRP A 116 -12.94 13.29 3.81
CA TRP A 116 -13.27 14.69 3.94
C TRP A 116 -12.15 15.52 3.33
N ALA A 117 -12.49 16.60 2.63
CA ALA A 117 -11.50 17.61 2.24
C ALA A 117 -12.10 19.00 2.20
N GLY A 118 -11.25 20.00 2.36
CA GLY A 118 -11.64 21.40 2.29
C GLY A 118 -10.52 22.32 2.72
N THR A 119 -10.87 23.36 3.47
CA THR A 119 -9.98 24.43 3.87
C THR A 119 -9.86 24.54 5.39
N ALA A 120 -8.63 24.64 5.88
CA ALA A 120 -8.30 25.05 7.24
C ALA A 120 -7.43 26.31 7.19
N ASP A 121 -7.60 27.20 8.17
CA ASP A 121 -6.80 28.43 8.31
C ASP A 121 -5.36 28.11 8.75
N SER A 122 -5.16 27.04 9.51
CA SER A 122 -3.86 26.61 10.00
C SER A 122 -3.83 25.14 10.38
N ARG A 123 -2.62 24.61 10.54
CA ARG A 123 -2.38 23.27 11.06
C ARG A 123 -2.93 23.07 12.48
N THR A 124 -2.86 24.09 13.33
CA THR A 124 -3.42 24.02 14.70
C THR A 124 -4.92 23.83 14.65
N VAL A 125 -5.64 24.66 13.88
CA VAL A 125 -7.10 24.56 13.75
C VAL A 125 -7.53 23.20 13.21
N PHE A 126 -6.76 22.62 12.28
CA PHE A 126 -7.00 21.27 11.80
C PHE A 126 -6.87 20.24 12.94
N TRP A 127 -5.74 20.22 13.65
CA TRP A 127 -5.50 19.22 14.68
C TRP A 127 -6.34 19.40 15.95
N ASP A 128 -6.82 20.61 16.25
CA ASP A 128 -7.81 20.84 17.32
C ASP A 128 -9.13 20.06 17.07
N VAL A 129 -9.42 19.73 15.81
CA VAL A 129 -10.60 18.94 15.44
C VAL A 129 -10.30 17.44 15.40
N PHE A 130 -9.21 17.04 14.74
CA PHE A 130 -8.96 15.64 14.40
C PHE A 130 -8.11 14.86 15.41
N ALA A 131 -7.28 15.55 16.22
CA ALA A 131 -6.43 14.86 17.19
C ALA A 131 -7.26 14.17 18.28
N GLU A 132 -6.72 13.07 18.79
CA GLU A 132 -7.26 12.42 19.99
C GLU A 132 -7.19 13.36 21.19
N ARG A 133 -8.25 13.31 22.00
CA ARG A 133 -8.27 13.93 23.33
C ARG A 133 -7.32 13.16 24.22
N GLN A 134 -6.54 13.89 25.01
CA GLN A 134 -5.70 13.30 26.02
C GLN A 134 -6.51 13.09 27.29
N PHE A 135 -6.73 11.83 27.64
CA PHE A 135 -7.30 11.44 28.93
C PHE A 135 -6.19 10.95 29.86
N PRO A 136 -6.30 11.21 31.18
CA PRO A 136 -5.42 10.54 32.14
C PRO A 136 -5.69 9.03 32.12
N GLU A 137 -4.65 8.22 32.28
CA GLU A 137 -4.81 6.76 32.39
C GLU A 137 -5.82 6.43 33.51
N PRO A 138 -6.92 5.73 33.20
CA PRO A 138 -7.94 5.41 34.19
C PRO A 138 -7.36 4.45 35.23
N ARG A 139 -7.70 4.69 36.50
CA ARG A 139 -7.24 3.90 37.65
C ARG A 139 -8.32 2.95 38.16
N THR A 140 -9.56 3.12 37.72
CA THR A 140 -10.69 2.25 38.05
C THR A 140 -11.52 1.98 36.79
N ASP A 141 -12.33 0.92 36.84
CA ASP A 141 -13.26 0.58 35.75
C ASP A 141 -14.32 1.67 35.55
N GLU A 142 -14.74 2.35 36.63
CA GLU A 142 -15.66 3.49 36.53
C GLU A 142 -15.02 4.68 35.80
N GLU A 143 -13.76 5.03 36.09
CA GLU A 143 -13.05 6.10 35.38
C GLU A 143 -12.89 5.75 33.90
N GLN A 144 -12.63 4.48 33.56
CA GLN A 144 -12.55 4.04 32.18
C GLN A 144 -13.92 4.15 31.48
N TRP A 145 -14.99 3.68 32.12
CA TRP A 145 -16.34 3.81 31.58
C TRP A 145 -16.74 5.26 31.34
N GLU A 146 -16.44 6.16 32.29
CA GLU A 146 -16.71 7.59 32.14
C GLU A 146 -15.91 8.21 30.98
N GLN A 147 -14.67 7.77 30.75
CA GLN A 147 -13.86 8.21 29.62
C GLN A 147 -14.39 7.68 28.28
N ASP A 148 -14.85 6.42 28.23
CA ASP A 148 -15.40 5.79 27.02
C ASP A 148 -16.70 6.46 26.52
N GLU A 149 -17.42 7.16 27.41
CA GLU A 149 -18.60 7.97 27.05
C GLU A 149 -18.24 9.34 26.44
N ILE A 150 -16.98 9.76 26.52
CA ILE A 150 -16.51 11.02 25.95
C ILE A 150 -15.97 10.75 24.55
N PRO A 151 -16.42 11.48 23.51
CA PRO A 151 -15.87 11.29 22.17
C PRO A 151 -14.35 11.45 22.13
N ILE A 152 -13.67 10.52 21.48
CA ILE A 152 -12.20 10.45 21.44
C ILE A 152 -11.57 11.67 20.76
N SER A 153 -12.31 12.40 19.92
CA SER A 153 -11.89 13.64 19.28
C SER A 153 -13.08 14.56 19.05
N LEU A 154 -12.84 15.84 18.76
CA LEU A 154 -13.92 16.73 18.32
C LEU A 154 -14.50 16.29 16.97
N PHE A 155 -13.69 15.71 16.08
CA PHE A 155 -14.17 15.09 14.85
C PHE A 155 -15.20 13.99 15.14
N ALA A 156 -14.88 13.04 16.03
CA ALA A 156 -15.80 11.97 16.42
C ALA A 156 -17.13 12.55 16.93
N GLU A 157 -17.06 13.54 17.83
CA GLU A 157 -18.24 14.24 18.35
C GLU A 157 -19.10 14.87 17.25
N LEU A 158 -18.46 15.58 16.30
CA LEU A 158 -19.16 16.23 15.18
C LEU A 158 -19.82 15.23 14.23
N GLN A 159 -19.27 14.02 14.13
CA GLN A 159 -19.86 12.93 13.37
C GLN A 159 -20.93 12.13 14.16
N GLY A 160 -21.09 12.41 15.46
CA GLY A 160 -21.99 11.68 16.35
C GLY A 160 -21.47 10.31 16.79
N GLU A 161 -20.15 10.14 16.76
CA GLU A 161 -19.44 8.93 17.19
C GLU A 161 -18.71 9.19 18.51
N HIS A 162 -18.59 8.16 19.37
CA HIS A 162 -17.74 8.24 20.57
C HIS A 162 -16.32 7.78 20.27
N PHE A 163 -16.16 6.77 19.41
CA PHE A 163 -14.87 6.17 19.12
C PHE A 163 -14.66 6.06 17.61
N ILE A 164 -13.45 6.36 17.17
CA ILE A 164 -12.92 6.12 15.82
C ILE A 164 -11.50 5.61 16.05
N ASP A 165 -11.13 4.52 15.39
CA ASP A 165 -9.80 3.95 15.47
C ASP A 165 -8.82 4.79 14.63
N HIS A 166 -8.07 5.64 15.31
CA HIS A 166 -7.10 6.55 14.71
C HIS A 166 -5.94 5.85 14.01
N ASP A 167 -5.65 4.57 14.32
CA ASP A 167 -4.68 3.75 13.57
C ASP A 167 -5.12 3.52 12.11
N PHE A 168 -6.42 3.68 11.84
CA PHE A 168 -7.00 3.62 10.49
C PHE A 168 -7.34 4.99 9.92
N THR A 169 -6.82 6.07 10.51
CA THR A 169 -7.02 7.43 10.02
C THR A 169 -5.76 7.99 9.37
N GLU A 170 -5.94 8.86 8.38
CA GLU A 170 -4.84 9.61 7.78
C GLU A 170 -5.34 10.99 7.35
N GLY A 171 -4.62 12.04 7.70
CA GLY A 171 -4.97 13.39 7.26
C GLY A 171 -4.03 14.43 7.84
N ASP A 172 -4.08 15.62 7.25
CA ASP A 172 -3.29 16.76 7.71
C ASP A 172 -3.79 18.06 7.08
N PHE A 173 -3.26 19.17 7.62
CA PHE A 173 -3.17 20.43 6.92
C PHE A 173 -1.93 20.39 6.00
N VAL A 174 -2.18 20.38 4.69
CA VAL A 174 -1.12 20.26 3.68
C VAL A 174 -0.65 21.60 3.11
N GLY A 175 -1.17 22.72 3.64
CA GLY A 175 -0.79 24.08 3.25
C GLY A 175 -1.28 24.46 1.85
N ASN A 176 -0.92 25.65 1.36
CA ASN A 176 -1.34 26.15 0.03
C ASN A 176 -0.21 26.15 -1.00
N ASP A 177 0.98 25.69 -0.61
CA ASP A 177 2.18 25.82 -1.42
C ASP A 177 2.26 24.69 -2.45
N GLY A 178 1.94 25.04 -3.70
CA GLY A 178 2.04 24.15 -4.84
C GLY A 178 0.82 23.27 -5.11
N PRO A 179 0.89 22.40 -6.14
CA PRO A 179 -0.22 21.56 -6.56
C PRO A 179 -0.66 20.58 -5.48
N TRP A 180 -1.96 20.29 -5.43
CA TRP A 180 -2.56 19.33 -4.50
C TRP A 180 -1.82 17.99 -4.48
N GLU A 181 -1.56 17.42 -5.65
CA GLU A 181 -0.93 16.11 -5.83
C GLU A 181 0.49 16.08 -5.26
N ALA A 182 1.21 17.20 -5.31
CA ALA A 182 2.53 17.30 -4.71
C ALA A 182 2.44 17.37 -3.18
N ARG A 183 1.43 18.08 -2.66
CA ARG A 183 1.17 18.28 -1.23
C ARG A 183 0.75 16.99 -0.53
N VAL A 184 -0.06 16.14 -1.18
CA VAL A 184 -0.52 14.86 -0.60
C VAL A 184 0.35 13.65 -0.95
N LYS A 185 1.41 13.83 -1.74
CA LYS A 185 2.32 12.75 -2.13
C LYS A 185 2.90 11.94 -0.95
N PRO A 186 3.21 12.53 0.23
CA PRO A 186 3.77 11.77 1.35
C PRO A 186 2.80 10.75 1.97
N TYR A 187 1.49 10.90 1.74
CA TYR A 187 0.47 10.06 2.37
C TYR A 187 0.25 8.76 1.61
N SER A 188 -0.15 7.75 2.36
CA SER A 188 -0.29 6.37 1.88
C SER A 188 -1.30 6.31 0.76
N TRP A 189 -0.93 5.61 -0.32
CA TRP A 189 -1.80 5.38 -1.49
C TRP A 189 -2.31 6.66 -2.17
N SER A 190 -1.71 7.82 -1.89
CA SER A 190 -2.13 9.12 -2.45
C SER A 190 -2.17 9.12 -3.98
N GLY A 191 -1.29 8.36 -4.64
CA GLY A 191 -1.33 8.15 -6.10
C GLY A 191 -2.62 7.53 -6.64
N HIS A 192 -3.46 6.92 -5.79
CA HIS A 192 -4.73 6.30 -6.19
C HIS A 192 -5.96 7.14 -5.84
N TRP A 193 -5.94 7.90 -4.75
CA TRP A 193 -7.12 8.64 -4.29
C TRP A 193 -7.02 10.16 -4.50
N ALA A 194 -5.82 10.74 -4.62
CA ALA A 194 -5.63 12.20 -4.58
C ALA A 194 -6.44 12.96 -5.64
N GLU A 195 -6.42 12.50 -6.89
CA GLU A 195 -7.15 13.16 -7.98
C GLU A 195 -8.67 13.09 -7.75
N THR A 196 -9.17 11.92 -7.32
CA THR A 196 -10.60 11.72 -7.02
C THR A 196 -11.05 12.63 -5.88
N VAL A 197 -10.25 12.70 -4.80
CA VAL A 197 -10.51 13.60 -3.67
C VAL A 197 -10.54 15.05 -4.13
N ARG A 198 -9.54 15.51 -4.92
CA ARG A 198 -9.50 16.88 -5.44
C ARG A 198 -10.73 17.21 -6.29
N ALA A 199 -11.12 16.31 -7.19
CA ALA A 199 -12.27 16.51 -8.07
C ALA A 199 -13.57 16.60 -7.28
N ARG A 200 -13.78 15.71 -6.30
CA ARG A 200 -14.97 15.73 -5.44
C ARG A 200 -14.99 16.95 -4.52
N ALA A 201 -13.85 17.34 -3.96
CA ALA A 201 -13.71 18.54 -3.15
C ALA A 201 -14.06 19.80 -3.96
N ALA A 202 -13.57 19.92 -5.18
CA ALA A 202 -13.90 21.03 -6.07
C ALA A 202 -15.41 21.08 -6.38
N ALA A 203 -16.04 19.94 -6.65
CA ALA A 203 -17.48 19.85 -6.85
C ALA A 203 -18.30 20.22 -5.59
N ALA A 204 -17.74 19.96 -4.40
CA ALA A 204 -18.32 20.34 -3.11
C ALA A 204 -18.04 21.81 -2.70
N GLY A 205 -17.40 22.60 -3.57
CA GLY A 205 -17.14 24.03 -3.32
C GLY A 205 -15.74 24.32 -2.73
N HIS A 206 -14.83 23.35 -2.75
CA HIS A 206 -13.44 23.49 -2.31
C HIS A 206 -12.48 23.34 -3.52
N PRO A 207 -12.37 24.34 -4.42
CA PRO A 207 -11.58 24.20 -5.65
C PRO A 207 -10.06 24.11 -5.41
N ALA A 208 -9.59 24.54 -4.24
CA ALA A 208 -8.21 24.48 -3.82
C ALA A 208 -8.14 23.99 -2.35
N PRO A 209 -8.42 22.71 -2.07
CA PRO A 209 -8.40 22.21 -0.71
C PRO A 209 -6.96 22.24 -0.17
N ASN A 210 -6.83 22.51 1.12
CA ASN A 210 -5.56 22.55 1.86
C ASN A 210 -5.55 21.65 3.10
N ALA A 211 -6.62 20.90 3.29
CA ALA A 211 -6.75 19.92 4.36
C ALA A 211 -7.55 18.71 3.84
N PHE A 212 -7.22 17.52 4.34
CA PHE A 212 -8.02 16.31 4.17
C PHE A 212 -7.96 15.42 5.40
N TRP A 213 -8.98 14.58 5.52
CA TRP A 213 -9.07 13.53 6.51
C TRP A 213 -9.65 12.28 5.87
N MET A 214 -9.03 11.14 6.15
CA MET A 214 -9.39 9.82 5.66
C MET A 214 -9.63 8.92 6.87
N VAL A 215 -10.69 8.12 6.81
CA VAL A 215 -10.98 7.07 7.80
C VAL A 215 -11.19 5.76 7.04
N GLY A 216 -10.31 4.79 7.26
CA GLY A 216 -10.44 3.44 6.72
C GLY A 216 -11.65 2.72 7.30
N LEU A 217 -12.30 1.87 6.50
CA LEU A 217 -13.37 1.00 7.00
C LEU A 217 -12.78 -0.04 7.96
N ASP A 218 -13.51 -0.38 9.02
CA ASP A 218 -13.15 -1.50 9.92
C ASP A 218 -13.19 -2.80 9.12
N GLN A 219 -12.07 -3.52 9.10
CA GLN A 219 -11.90 -4.79 8.40
C GLN A 219 -11.62 -5.92 9.39
N GLN A 220 -12.63 -6.34 10.15
CA GLN A 220 -12.51 -7.52 11.00
C GLN A 220 -12.45 -8.82 10.17
N PRO A 221 -11.63 -9.81 10.55
CA PRO A 221 -11.61 -11.11 9.89
C PRO A 221 -13.00 -11.74 9.84
N ASN A 222 -13.44 -12.15 8.64
CA ASN A 222 -14.75 -12.78 8.38
C ASN A 222 -15.97 -11.87 8.57
N ARG A 223 -15.80 -10.55 8.65
CA ARG A 223 -16.91 -9.58 8.59
C ARG A 223 -16.86 -8.78 7.30
N LYS A 224 -18.02 -8.28 6.90
CA LYS A 224 -18.10 -7.27 5.83
C LYS A 224 -17.42 -6.00 6.37
N PRO A 225 -16.67 -5.26 5.54
CA PRO A 225 -16.14 -3.96 5.94
C PRO A 225 -17.27 -3.03 6.41
N GLU A 226 -17.07 -2.37 7.54
CA GLU A 226 -18.03 -1.44 8.14
C GLU A 226 -17.43 -0.04 8.23
N ALA A 227 -18.25 0.98 7.96
CA ALA A 227 -17.83 2.36 8.13
C ALA A 227 -17.68 2.68 9.61
N GLN A 228 -16.55 3.29 9.99
CA GLN A 228 -16.34 3.76 11.35
C GLN A 228 -17.21 4.99 11.66
N VAL A 229 -17.50 5.81 10.64
CA VAL A 229 -18.49 6.89 10.74
C VAL A 229 -19.77 6.47 10.05
N ARG A 230 -20.84 6.23 10.83
CA ARG A 230 -22.10 5.67 10.32
C ARG A 230 -22.94 6.68 9.55
N ALA A 231 -22.90 7.93 9.97
CA ALA A 231 -23.70 9.02 9.40
C ALA A 231 -22.80 10.23 9.08
N PRO A 232 -21.88 10.09 8.10
CA PRO A 232 -20.86 11.10 7.83
C PRO A 232 -21.47 12.42 7.38
N ARG A 233 -20.86 13.52 7.84
CA ARG A 233 -21.35 14.89 7.65
C ARG A 233 -20.22 15.83 7.29
N ASP A 234 -20.57 16.92 6.64
CA ASP A 234 -19.69 18.07 6.49
C ASP A 234 -19.30 18.63 7.86
N ILE A 235 -18.10 19.21 7.92
CA ILE A 235 -17.52 19.83 9.11
C ILE A 235 -17.46 21.34 8.85
N GLU A 236 -18.06 22.12 9.74
CA GLU A 236 -18.00 23.58 9.71
C GLU A 236 -17.82 24.10 11.12
N VAL A 237 -16.58 24.51 11.43
CA VAL A 237 -16.19 25.13 12.69
C VAL A 237 -15.33 26.37 12.40
N PRO A 238 -15.11 27.29 13.35
CA PRO A 238 -14.29 28.48 13.10
C PRO A 238 -12.89 28.12 12.56
N GLY A 239 -12.59 28.60 11.35
CA GLY A 239 -11.31 28.37 10.67
C GLY A 239 -11.14 26.99 10.02
N LEU A 240 -12.18 26.14 10.00
CA LEU A 240 -12.17 24.86 9.28
C LEU A 240 -13.51 24.60 8.60
N ARG A 241 -13.46 24.33 7.30
CA ARG A 241 -14.62 23.87 6.53
C ARG A 241 -14.21 22.72 5.63
N MET A 242 -14.81 21.55 5.83
CA MET A 242 -14.53 20.36 5.03
C MET A 242 -15.84 19.66 4.67
N SER A 243 -15.94 19.19 3.43
CA SER A 243 -17.10 18.41 2.99
C SER A 243 -16.79 16.93 2.98
N TYR A 244 -17.78 16.11 3.33
CA TYR A 244 -17.71 14.67 3.14
C TYR A 244 -17.79 14.34 1.65
N LEU A 245 -16.81 13.58 1.17
CA LEU A 245 -16.62 13.28 -0.26
C LEU A 245 -17.08 11.87 -0.62
N GLY A 246 -17.70 11.14 0.31
CA GLY A 246 -18.08 9.75 0.11
C GLY A 246 -16.95 8.77 0.41
N GLU A 247 -17.22 7.52 0.08
CA GLU A 247 -16.25 6.43 0.12
C GLU A 247 -15.42 6.39 -1.19
N ILE A 248 -14.13 6.06 -1.05
CA ILE A 248 -13.22 5.83 -2.17
C ILE A 248 -12.52 4.51 -1.94
N THR A 249 -12.66 3.60 -2.91
CA THR A 249 -11.95 2.31 -2.93
C THR A 249 -10.65 2.45 -3.69
N HIS A 250 -9.54 2.07 -3.08
CA HIS A 250 -8.21 2.08 -3.67
C HIS A 250 -7.44 0.79 -3.36
N PRO A 251 -6.36 0.48 -4.10
CA PRO A 251 -5.48 -0.64 -3.76
C PRO A 251 -4.88 -0.51 -2.35
N ALA A 252 -4.73 -1.65 -1.66
CA ALA A 252 -4.02 -1.83 -0.38
C ALA A 252 -2.61 -2.37 -0.56
#